data_AF-A0A7J5D9Y4-F1
#
_entry.id   AF-A0A7J5D9Y4-F1
#
_cell.length_a   1.000
_cell.length_b   1.000
_cell.length_c   1.000
_cell.angle_alpha   90.00
_cell.angle_beta   90.00
_cell.angle_gamma   90.00
#
_symmetry.space_group_name_H-M   'P 1'
#
loop_
_entity.id
_entity.type
_entity.pdbx_description
1 polymer ?
#
loop_
_entity_poly.entity_id
_entity_poly.type
_entity_poly.pdbx_seq_one_letter_code
_entity_poly.pdbx_strand_id
1 'polypeptide(L)'
;MPPTTVVNLKGHRDDPAYADVVYVGRAMHRGGWHLAGSPLASPFRPGHDGTREEVVEMYRAYLLARPELLARLPALRGHRLGCWCVPERCHAEVLAELADEGVGEDLPEPDGP
;
A
#
# COMPACT_ATOMS: atom_id res chain seq x y z
N MET A 1 18.87 -1.44 5.99
CA MET A 1 17.64 -2.20 5.67
C MET A 1 17.56 -2.39 4.16
N PRO A 2 16.96 -3.49 3.67
CA PRO A 2 16.61 -3.59 2.26
C PRO A 2 15.60 -2.49 1.88
N PRO A 3 15.50 -2.11 0.59
CA PRO A 3 14.47 -1.18 0.13
C PRO A 3 13.08 -1.77 0.29
N THR A 4 12.09 -0.91 0.52
CA THR A 4 10.68 -1.29 0.45
C THR A 4 10.33 -1.55 -1.02
N THR A 5 9.73 -2.69 -1.32
CA THR A 5 9.45 -3.10 -2.71
C THR A 5 7.99 -3.43 -2.92
N VAL A 6 7.53 -3.42 -4.16
CA VAL A 6 6.14 -3.77 -4.51
C VAL A 6 6.12 -5.00 -5.39
N VAL A 7 5.23 -5.94 -5.08
CA VAL A 7 5.08 -7.21 -5.81
C VAL A 7 3.64 -7.45 -6.22
N ASN A 8 3.46 -8.11 -7.37
CA ASN A 8 2.15 -8.57 -7.82
C ASN A 8 1.72 -9.84 -7.05
N LEU A 9 0.52 -9.84 -6.50
CA LEU A 9 -0.07 -11.00 -5.80
C LEU A 9 -0.84 -11.98 -6.69
N LYS A 10 -1.06 -11.65 -7.96
CA LYS A 10 -1.81 -12.50 -8.91
C LYS A 10 -1.08 -13.82 -9.10
N GLY A 11 -1.78 -14.92 -8.81
CA GLY A 11 -1.23 -16.27 -8.97
C GLY A 11 -0.40 -16.78 -7.78
N HIS A 12 -0.13 -15.93 -6.78
CA HIS A 12 0.68 -16.27 -5.60
C HIS A 12 -0.17 -16.53 -4.35
N ARG A 13 -1.37 -17.09 -4.55
CA ARG A 13 -2.22 -17.48 -3.42
C ARG A 13 -1.59 -18.70 -2.75
N ASP A 14 -1.47 -18.66 -1.42
CA ASP A 14 -0.89 -19.73 -0.61
C ASP A 14 0.58 -20.05 -0.99
N ASP A 15 1.26 -19.15 -1.69
CA ASP A 15 2.65 -19.29 -2.11
C ASP A 15 3.58 -18.99 -0.91
N PRO A 16 4.38 -19.97 -0.41
CA PRO A 16 5.29 -19.75 0.71
C PRO A 16 6.33 -18.65 0.43
N ALA A 17 6.68 -18.40 -0.83
CA ALA A 17 7.60 -17.32 -1.20
C ALA A 17 6.99 -15.90 -1.07
N TYR A 18 5.70 -15.82 -0.74
CA TYR A 18 4.95 -14.58 -0.53
C TYR A 18 4.42 -14.45 0.89
N ALA A 19 4.81 -15.36 1.80
CA ALA A 19 4.34 -15.35 3.19
C ALA A 19 4.76 -14.08 3.97
N ASP A 20 5.82 -13.40 3.52
CA ASP A 20 6.34 -12.15 4.10
C ASP A 20 5.72 -10.88 3.49
N VAL A 21 4.86 -11.02 2.46
CA VAL A 21 4.31 -9.88 1.72
C VAL A 21 3.19 -9.21 2.51
N VAL A 22 3.36 -7.91 2.77
CA VAL A 22 2.38 -7.07 3.45
C VAL A 22 1.30 -6.63 2.45
N TYR A 23 0.07 -7.08 2.67
CA TYR A 23 -1.05 -6.70 1.81
C TYR A 23 -1.51 -5.26 2.06
N VAL A 24 -1.49 -4.41 1.02
CA VAL A 24 -1.83 -2.98 1.13
C VAL A 24 -3.02 -2.56 0.25
N GLY A 25 -3.74 -3.51 -0.32
CA GLY A 25 -4.88 -3.22 -1.20
C GLY A 25 -6.24 -3.26 -0.49
N ARG A 26 -7.30 -3.11 -1.29
CA ARG A 26 -8.70 -3.17 -0.83
C ARG A 26 -9.13 -4.60 -0.47
N ALA A 27 -10.20 -4.75 0.32
CA ALA A 27 -10.73 -6.07 0.64
C ALA A 27 -10.92 -6.95 -0.61
N MET A 28 -10.46 -8.20 -0.56
CA MET A 28 -10.50 -9.14 -1.67
C MET A 28 -11.04 -10.49 -1.21
N HIS A 29 -12.23 -10.83 -1.73
CA HIS A 29 -12.95 -12.06 -1.41
C HIS A 29 -13.17 -12.97 -2.64
N ARG A 30 -12.42 -12.75 -3.72
CA ARG A 30 -12.59 -13.43 -5.01
C ARG A 30 -11.40 -14.33 -5.32
N GLY A 31 -11.62 -15.40 -6.09
CA GLY A 31 -10.56 -16.32 -6.49
C GLY A 31 -9.92 -17.07 -5.32
N GLY A 32 -10.70 -17.34 -4.27
CA GLY A 32 -10.26 -18.00 -3.03
C GLY A 32 -9.42 -17.14 -2.10
N TRP A 33 -9.21 -15.86 -2.42
CA TRP A 33 -8.62 -14.91 -1.47
C TRP A 33 -9.67 -14.48 -0.43
N HIS A 34 -9.23 -14.31 0.81
CA HIS A 34 -10.01 -13.73 1.91
C HIS A 34 -9.15 -12.70 2.66
N LEU A 35 -8.76 -11.64 1.96
CA LEU A 35 -7.92 -10.59 2.50
C LEU A 35 -8.77 -9.40 2.97
N ALA A 36 -8.58 -9.00 4.22
CA ALA A 36 -9.14 -7.75 4.73
C ALA A 36 -8.54 -6.56 3.98
N GLY A 37 -9.31 -5.47 3.85
CA GLY A 37 -8.81 -4.24 3.26
C GLY A 37 -7.79 -3.57 4.17
N SER A 38 -6.66 -3.15 3.61
CA SER A 38 -5.68 -2.35 4.33
C SER A 38 -6.23 -0.93 4.59
N PRO A 39 -5.95 -0.33 5.76
CA PRO A 39 -6.18 1.10 5.99
C PRO A 39 -5.45 1.99 4.97
N LEU A 40 -4.38 1.48 4.36
CA LEU A 40 -3.59 2.16 3.34
C LEU A 40 -4.06 1.86 1.92
N ALA A 41 -5.17 1.14 1.74
CA ALA A 41 -5.73 0.92 0.42
C ALA A 41 -6.14 2.25 -0.23
N SER A 42 -5.79 2.44 -1.51
CA SER A 42 -6.24 3.64 -2.23
C SER A 42 -7.77 3.69 -2.30
N PRO A 43 -8.41 4.85 -1.99
CA PRO A 43 -9.84 5.04 -2.20
C PRO A 43 -10.16 5.22 -3.69
N PHE A 44 -9.22 5.72 -4.51
CA PHE A 44 -9.42 6.06 -5.91
C PHE A 44 -9.19 4.88 -6.86
N ARG A 45 -10.01 4.73 -7.88
CA ARG A 45 -10.03 3.62 -8.84
C ARG A 45 -9.69 4.13 -10.25
N PRO A 46 -8.65 3.61 -10.91
CA PRO A 46 -8.41 3.88 -12.32
C PRO A 46 -9.66 3.58 -13.16
N GLY A 47 -9.94 4.42 -14.16
CA GLY A 47 -11.12 4.38 -15.02
C GLY A 47 -12.36 5.07 -14.45
N HIS A 48 -12.61 4.97 -13.14
CA HIS A 48 -13.73 5.66 -12.49
C HIS A 48 -13.35 7.08 -12.04
N ASP A 49 -12.23 7.21 -11.33
CA ASP A 49 -11.79 8.47 -10.73
C ASP A 49 -10.75 9.21 -11.60
N GLY A 50 -10.22 8.56 -12.64
CA GLY A 50 -9.21 9.11 -13.54
C GLY A 50 -8.37 8.04 -14.20
N THR A 51 -7.36 8.47 -14.96
CA THR A 51 -6.28 7.61 -15.45
C THR A 51 -5.48 7.02 -14.28
N ARG A 52 -4.67 6.02 -14.56
CA ARG A 52 -3.88 5.33 -13.53
C ARG A 52 -2.89 6.28 -12.86
N GLU A 53 -2.25 7.13 -13.65
CA GLU A 53 -1.29 8.14 -13.21
C GLU A 53 -2.00 9.16 -12.31
N GLU A 54 -3.14 9.69 -12.74
CA GLU A 54 -3.93 10.65 -11.96
C GLU A 54 -4.34 10.08 -10.61
N VAL A 55 -4.88 8.85 -10.56
CA VAL A 55 -5.32 8.28 -9.28
C VAL A 55 -4.17 7.95 -8.32
N VAL A 56 -2.96 7.70 -8.84
CA VAL A 56 -1.75 7.51 -8.02
C VAL A 56 -1.31 8.84 -7.42
N GLU A 57 -1.34 9.93 -8.19
CA GLU A 57 -1.04 11.27 -7.66
C GLU A 57 -2.12 11.75 -6.67
N MET A 58 -3.40 11.50 -6.96
CA MET A 58 -4.49 11.74 -6.01
C MET A 58 -4.28 10.95 -4.72
N TYR A 59 -3.82 9.71 -4.81
CA TYR A 59 -3.52 8.88 -3.66
C TYR A 59 -2.35 9.45 -2.83
N ARG A 60 -1.26 9.88 -3.48
CA ARG A 60 -0.15 10.55 -2.81
C ARG A 60 -0.63 11.78 -2.04
N ALA A 61 -1.41 12.65 -2.67
CA ALA A 61 -1.95 13.84 -2.02
C ALA A 61 -2.89 13.48 -0.85
N TYR A 62 -3.75 12.48 -1.04
CA TYR A 62 -4.65 11.95 0.00
C TYR A 62 -3.88 11.44 1.22
N LEU A 63 -2.79 10.72 0.99
CA LEU A 63 -1.97 10.12 2.03
C LEU A 63 -1.19 11.18 2.81
N LEU A 64 -0.54 12.13 2.11
CA LEU A 64 0.22 13.23 2.73
C LEU A 64 -0.66 14.18 3.56
N ALA A 65 -1.95 14.27 3.24
CA ALA A 65 -2.91 15.07 4.00
C ALA A 65 -3.43 14.36 5.28
N ARG A 66 -2.97 13.15 5.59
CA ARG A 66 -3.51 12.30 6.67
C ARG A 66 -2.42 11.77 7.60
N PRO A 67 -2.07 12.53 8.66
CA PRO A 67 -1.06 12.13 9.63
C PRO A 67 -1.28 10.73 10.21
N GLU A 68 -2.53 10.32 10.43
CA GLU A 68 -2.90 9.01 10.96
C GLU A 68 -2.56 7.85 10.02
N LEU A 69 -2.50 8.10 8.71
CA LEU A 69 -2.04 7.13 7.72
C LEU A 69 -0.52 7.19 7.58
N LEU A 70 0.06 8.39 7.62
CA LEU A 70 1.53 8.57 7.58
C LEU A 70 2.22 7.86 8.75
N ALA A 71 1.65 7.90 9.95
CA ALA A 71 2.16 7.20 11.12
C ALA A 71 2.25 5.67 10.95
N ARG A 72 1.61 5.09 9.93
CA ARG A 72 1.68 3.66 9.62
C ARG A 72 2.82 3.30 8.67
N LEU A 73 3.42 4.27 7.98
CA LEU A 73 4.46 4.03 6.97
C LEU A 73 5.77 3.50 7.54
N PRO A 74 6.27 3.91 8.74
CA PRO A 74 7.50 3.37 9.29
C PRO A 74 7.50 1.84 9.40
N ALA A 75 6.34 1.24 9.71
CA ALA A 75 6.19 -0.21 9.80
C ALA A 75 6.27 -0.94 8.45
N LEU A 76 6.22 -0.24 7.32
CA LEU A 76 6.38 -0.81 5.98
C LEU A 76 7.83 -0.83 5.50
N ARG A 77 8.72 -0.08 6.15
CA ARG A 77 10.09 0.12 5.70
C ARG A 77 10.83 -1.22 5.57
N GLY A 78 11.36 -1.49 4.39
CA GLY A 78 12.08 -2.73 4.06
C GLY A 78 11.20 -3.97 3.83
N HIS A 79 9.87 -3.83 3.83
CA HIS A 79 8.94 -4.92 3.49
C HIS A 79 8.64 -5.01 1.99
N ARG A 80 8.12 -6.17 1.58
CA ARG A 80 7.50 -6.37 0.27
C ARG A 80 6.01 -6.06 0.38
N LEU A 81 5.52 -5.09 -0.37
CA LEU A 81 4.12 -4.66 -0.40
C LEU A 81 3.38 -5.36 -1.55
N GLY A 82 2.25 -5.99 -1.23
CA GLY A 82 1.45 -6.76 -2.17
C GLY A 82 0.27 -5.98 -2.73
N CYS A 83 0.17 -5.87 -4.05
CA CYS A 83 -1.00 -5.35 -4.75
C CYS A 83 -1.24 -6.07 -6.09
N TRP A 84 -2.46 -6.00 -6.64
CA TRP A 84 -2.76 -6.58 -7.96
C TRP A 84 -2.48 -5.64 -9.13
N CYS A 85 -2.27 -4.34 -8.91
CA CYS A 85 -2.07 -3.38 -10.00
C CYS A 85 -0.72 -3.50 -10.70
N VAL A 86 0.32 -3.95 -9.98
CA VAL A 86 1.67 -4.15 -10.53
C VAL A 86 1.61 -5.14 -11.70
N PRO A 87 2.31 -4.93 -12.83
CA PRO A 87 3.40 -3.97 -13.06
C PRO A 87 2.94 -2.57 -13.50
N GLU A 88 1.65 -2.30 -13.57
CA GLU A 88 1.20 -0.93 -13.83
C GLU A 88 1.37 -0.05 -12.57
N ARG A 89 1.46 1.27 -12.76
CA ARG A 89 1.56 2.27 -11.68
C ARG A 89 0.54 1.99 -10.57
N CYS A 90 1.04 1.96 -9.33
CA CYS A 90 0.30 1.45 -8.19
C CYS A 90 0.44 2.35 -6.96
N HIS A 91 -0.61 2.46 -6.15
CA HIS A 91 -0.59 3.20 -4.90
C HIS A 91 0.46 2.65 -3.91
N ALA A 92 0.76 1.35 -3.99
CA ALA A 92 1.79 0.72 -3.16
C ALA A 92 3.21 1.22 -3.46
N GLU A 93 3.45 1.76 -4.66
CA GLU A 93 4.74 2.40 -5.00
C GLU A 93 4.93 3.69 -4.20
N VAL A 94 3.87 4.48 -4.04
CA VAL A 94 3.88 5.69 -3.20
C VAL A 94 4.14 5.32 -1.73
N LEU A 95 3.52 4.24 -1.24
CA LEU A 95 3.77 3.76 0.13
C LEU A 95 5.23 3.34 0.33
N ALA A 96 5.79 2.59 -0.62
CA ALA A 96 7.18 2.14 -0.56
C ALA A 96 8.16 3.31 -0.57
N GLU A 97 7.96 4.28 -1.46
CA GLU A 97 8.78 5.48 -1.57
C GLU A 97 8.78 6.29 -0.27
N LEU A 98 7.58 6.64 0.25
CA LEU A 98 7.47 7.46 1.46
C LEU A 98 7.98 6.73 2.72
N ALA A 99 7.82 5.41 2.80
CA ALA A 99 8.38 4.61 3.91
C ALA A 99 9.92 4.59 3.88
N ASP A 100 10.52 4.53 2.69
CA ASP A 100 11.97 4.59 2.52
C ASP A 100 12.53 6.01 2.73
N GLU A 101 11.74 7.05 2.49
CA GLU A 101 12.06 8.45 2.82
C GLU A 101 11.95 8.78 4.31
N GLY A 102 11.37 7.89 5.13
CA GLY A 102 11.21 8.11 6.57
C GLY A 102 9.99 8.97 6.95
N VAL A 103 9.01 9.09 6.05
CA VAL A 103 7.82 9.87 6.35
C VAL A 103 7.01 9.21 7.46
N GLY A 104 6.71 9.99 8.51
CA GLY A 104 5.95 9.54 9.66
C GLY A 104 6.77 9.05 10.85
N GLU A 105 8.11 9.04 10.76
CA GLU A 105 8.99 8.62 11.87
C GLU A 105 8.94 9.58 13.09
N ASP A 106 8.66 10.87 12.86
CA ASP A 106 8.57 11.90 13.91
C ASP A 106 7.12 12.28 14.28
N LEU A 107 6.12 11.61 13.71
CA LEU A 107 4.73 11.91 14.04
C LEU A 107 4.39 11.32 15.41
N PRO A 108 3.74 12.09 16.31
CA PRO A 108 3.23 11.53 17.55
C PRO A 108 2.31 10.36 17.20
N GLU A 109 2.41 9.25 17.94
CA GLU A 109 1.53 8.10 17.73
C GLU A 109 0.08 8.60 17.73
N PRO A 110 -0.75 8.17 16.75
CA PRO A 110 -2.14 8.59 16.75
C PRO A 110 -2.76 8.14 18.08
N ASP A 111 -3.24 9.11 18.86
CA ASP A 111 -3.96 8.87 20.12
C ASP A 111 -5.03 7.81 19.85
N GLY A 112 -4.72 6.56 20.23
CA GLY A 112 -5.61 5.42 20.10
C GLY A 112 -6.64 5.43 21.23
N PRO A 113 -7.82 4.82 21.04
CA PRO A 113 -8.76 4.57 22.13
C PRO A 113 -8.21 3.55 23.14
#